data_AF-A0ABD3J8I5-F1
#
_entry.id   AF-A0ABD3J8I5-F1
#
_cell.length_a   1.000
_cell.length_b   1.000
_cell.length_c   1.000
_cell.angle_alpha   90.00
_cell.angle_beta   90.00
_cell.angle_gamma   90.00
#
_symmetry.space_group_name_H-M   'P 1'
#
loop_
_entity.id
_entity.type
_entity.pdbx_description
1 polymer ?
#
loop_
_entity_poly.entity_id
_entity_poly.type
_entity_poly.pdbx_seq_one_letter_code
_entity_poly.pdbx_strand_id
1 'polypeptide(L)'
;MDSDNCKPLERKIRKFYEHLDMKVHQPTIPLYVVDRQGIKERRVRNEGHHRVCDDHGSILVLSEARGKTRFNTKPIYTTVEGEQHKLVSYSNVKEIMVLDGCARLYTGETLAHEMMHAWLALEGYHNLTSEEEEGLCQVMAHKWLDSQISAISKSKTAPSPQLDFERRLAKHLRHGIEARTDDPYGTGFRLVKRATDMHGLKGTLDYIRMTGSFPR
;
A
#
# COMPACT_ATOMS: atom_id res chain seq x y z
N MET A 1 15.32 -12.04 4.24
CA MET A 1 15.17 -12.59 2.88
C MET A 1 16.20 -11.91 2.00
N ASP A 2 16.82 -12.63 1.08
CA ASP A 2 17.72 -12.04 0.07
C ASP A 2 16.95 -11.57 -1.19
N SER A 3 17.68 -10.98 -2.14
CA SER A 3 17.13 -10.49 -3.43
C SER A 3 16.43 -11.57 -4.26
N ASP A 4 16.94 -12.81 -4.23
CA ASP A 4 16.41 -13.92 -5.03
C ASP A 4 15.05 -14.40 -4.52
N ASN A 5 14.83 -14.35 -3.21
CA ASN A 5 13.55 -14.69 -2.59
C ASN A 5 12.51 -13.56 -2.63
N CYS A 6 12.94 -12.31 -2.89
CA CYS A 6 12.04 -11.16 -2.98
C CYS A 6 11.19 -11.14 -4.26
N LYS A 7 11.76 -11.47 -5.43
CA LYS A 7 11.01 -11.47 -6.70
C LYS A 7 9.81 -12.45 -6.71
N PRO A 8 9.94 -13.71 -6.22
CA PRO A 8 8.80 -14.60 -6.10
C PRO A 8 7.71 -14.08 -5.16
N LEU A 9 8.09 -13.39 -4.08
CA LEU A 9 7.15 -12.80 -3.13
C LEU A 9 6.40 -11.62 -3.76
N GLU A 10 7.11 -10.72 -4.44
CA GLU A 10 6.51 -9.60 -5.17
C GLU A 10 5.45 -10.07 -6.17
N ARG A 11 5.73 -11.13 -6.94
CA ARG A 11 4.74 -11.73 -7.85
C ARG A 11 3.51 -12.26 -7.11
N LYS A 12 3.68 -12.82 -5.91
CA LYS A 12 2.55 -13.27 -5.07
C LYS A 12 1.73 -12.08 -4.57
N ILE A 13 2.36 -10.97 -4.22
CA ILE A 13 1.66 -9.73 -3.85
C ILE A 13 0.88 -9.17 -5.03
N ARG A 14 1.49 -9.06 -6.22
CA ARG A 14 0.77 -8.62 -7.43
C ARG A 14 -0.44 -9.48 -7.74
N LYS A 15 -0.30 -10.81 -7.65
CA LYS A 15 -1.43 -11.72 -7.79
C LYS A 15 -2.49 -11.48 -6.73
N PHE A 16 -2.11 -11.27 -5.47
CA PHE A 16 -3.06 -10.95 -4.41
C PHE A 16 -3.90 -9.70 -4.74
N TYR A 17 -3.26 -8.63 -5.22
CA TYR A 17 -3.93 -7.42 -5.71
C TYR A 17 -4.86 -7.70 -6.91
N GLU A 18 -4.42 -8.51 -7.87
CA GLU A 18 -5.24 -8.90 -9.03
C GLU A 18 -6.50 -9.69 -8.63
N HIS A 19 -6.42 -10.56 -7.61
CA HIS A 19 -7.60 -11.27 -7.08
C HIS A 19 -8.61 -10.34 -6.38
N LEU A 20 -8.19 -9.12 -6.03
CA LEU A 20 -9.05 -8.09 -5.46
C LEU A 20 -9.58 -7.11 -6.52
N ASP A 21 -9.36 -7.39 -7.81
CA ASP A 21 -9.68 -6.49 -8.93
C ASP A 21 -8.89 -5.16 -8.87
N MET A 22 -7.71 -5.20 -8.25
CA MET A 22 -6.83 -4.03 -8.04
C MET A 22 -5.49 -4.25 -8.76
N LYS A 23 -5.54 -4.54 -10.05
CA LYS A 23 -4.34 -4.84 -10.83
C LYS A 23 -3.35 -3.68 -10.82
N VAL A 24 -2.10 -3.95 -10.43
CA VAL A 24 -1.01 -2.97 -10.51
C VAL A 24 -0.52 -2.90 -11.96
N HIS A 25 -1.04 -1.93 -12.71
CA HIS A 25 -0.84 -1.82 -14.17
C HIS A 25 0.62 -1.54 -14.58
N GLN A 26 1.42 -0.92 -13.71
CA GLN A 26 2.82 -0.67 -14.00
C GLN A 26 3.59 -2.03 -14.04
N PRO A 27 4.13 -2.44 -15.21
CA PRO A 27 4.70 -3.79 -15.39
C PRO A 27 5.94 -4.04 -14.53
N THR A 28 6.75 -3.01 -14.33
CA THR A 28 7.96 -3.04 -13.52
C THR A 28 7.91 -1.93 -12.49
N ILE A 29 7.81 -2.33 -11.22
CA ILE A 29 8.15 -1.46 -10.09
C ILE A 29 9.47 -2.03 -9.55
N PRO A 30 10.60 -1.32 -9.72
CA PRO A 30 11.89 -1.74 -9.19
C PRO A 30 11.81 -2.07 -7.69
N LEU A 31 12.28 -3.25 -7.32
CA LEU A 31 12.34 -3.72 -5.94
C LEU A 31 13.81 -3.82 -5.50
N TYR A 32 14.20 -3.07 -4.47
CA TYR A 32 15.56 -3.08 -3.94
C TYR A 32 15.58 -3.65 -2.53
N VAL A 33 16.33 -4.73 -2.32
CA VAL A 33 16.66 -5.19 -0.96
C VAL A 33 17.84 -4.37 -0.46
N VAL A 34 17.68 -3.69 0.66
CA VAL A 34 18.68 -2.77 1.21
C VAL A 34 18.80 -2.92 2.72
N ASP A 35 19.92 -2.50 3.29
CA ASP A 35 20.07 -2.37 4.73
C ASP A 35 19.42 -1.08 5.26
N ARG A 36 19.40 -0.92 6.59
CA ARG A 36 18.85 0.28 7.24
C ARG A 36 19.54 1.57 6.82
N GLN A 37 20.82 1.51 6.48
CA GLN A 37 21.58 2.70 6.08
C GLN A 37 21.17 3.13 4.67
N GLY A 38 20.97 2.18 3.75
CA GLY A 38 20.48 2.41 2.40
C GLY A 38 19.11 3.10 2.39
N ILE A 39 18.19 2.71 3.27
CA ILE A 39 16.88 3.35 3.41
C ILE A 39 17.03 4.80 3.89
N LYS A 40 17.83 5.01 4.93
CA LYS A 40 18.09 6.36 5.49
C LYS A 40 18.71 7.30 4.46
N GLU A 41 19.70 6.83 3.70
CA GLU A 41 20.40 7.67 2.72
C GLU A 41 19.50 8.07 1.55
N ARG A 42 18.64 7.18 1.07
CA ARG A 42 17.71 7.48 -0.02
C ARG A 42 16.56 8.39 0.44
N ARG A 43 16.18 8.29 1.72
CA ARG A 43 15.31 9.25 2.39
C ARG A 43 15.92 10.64 2.47
N VAL A 44 17.24 10.81 2.57
CA VAL A 44 17.84 12.15 2.55
C VAL A 44 17.92 12.71 1.12
N ARG A 45 18.26 11.89 0.12
CA ARG A 45 18.56 12.37 -1.23
C ARG A 45 17.36 12.86 -2.07
N ASN A 46 16.13 12.44 -1.80
CA ASN A 46 14.98 12.68 -2.71
C ASN A 46 13.92 13.65 -2.16
N GLU A 47 14.30 14.87 -1.74
CA GLU A 47 13.42 15.82 -0.99
C GLU A 47 12.27 16.44 -1.81
N GLY A 48 12.07 16.01 -3.06
CA GLY A 48 11.02 16.50 -3.97
C GLY A 48 10.01 15.47 -4.46
N HIS A 49 10.04 14.25 -3.92
CA HIS A 49 9.19 13.11 -4.33
C HIS A 49 8.13 12.80 -3.27
N HIS A 50 6.98 12.22 -3.67
CA HIS A 50 6.03 11.66 -2.69
C HIS A 50 6.69 10.44 -2.05
N ARG A 51 6.90 10.52 -0.73
CA ARG A 51 7.62 9.53 0.08
C ARG A 51 6.61 8.88 1.01
N VAL A 52 6.61 7.55 1.03
CA VAL A 52 5.93 6.80 2.07
C VAL A 52 6.91 5.81 2.69
N CYS A 53 6.92 5.74 4.02
CA CYS A 53 7.80 4.89 4.80
C CYS A 53 6.94 4.15 5.83
N ASP A 54 7.17 2.85 6.00
CA ASP A 54 6.66 2.14 7.16
C ASP A 54 7.32 2.58 8.48
N ASP A 55 6.69 2.20 9.59
CA ASP A 55 6.99 2.63 10.97
C ASP A 55 8.37 2.24 11.51
N HIS A 56 9.03 1.32 10.84
CA HIS A 56 10.30 0.78 11.29
C HIS A 56 11.48 1.29 10.45
N GLY A 57 11.21 2.12 9.44
CA GLY A 57 12.20 2.52 8.44
C GLY A 57 12.73 1.31 7.68
N SER A 58 11.85 0.33 7.45
CA SER A 58 12.15 -0.93 6.77
C SER A 58 11.82 -0.87 5.29
N ILE A 59 10.93 0.02 4.84
CA ILE A 59 10.61 0.25 3.42
C ILE A 59 10.47 1.74 3.08
N LEU A 60 10.80 2.08 1.84
CA LEU A 60 10.56 3.39 1.22
C LEU A 60 9.92 3.18 -0.16
N VAL A 61 8.79 3.84 -0.41
CA VAL A 61 8.21 3.97 -1.75
C VAL A 61 8.51 5.36 -2.28
N LEU A 62 9.09 5.42 -3.48
CA LEU A 62 9.31 6.66 -4.21
C LEU A 62 8.40 6.69 -5.42
N SER A 63 7.60 7.75 -5.55
CA SER A 63 6.83 8.02 -6.77
C SER A 63 7.13 9.41 -7.32
N GLU A 64 7.08 9.53 -8.66
CA GLU A 64 7.08 10.81 -9.36
C GLU A 64 5.69 11.08 -9.93
N ALA A 65 5.08 12.18 -9.50
CA ALA A 65 3.94 12.75 -10.18
C ALA A 65 4.40 13.35 -11.52
N ARG A 66 4.00 12.76 -12.66
CA ARG A 66 4.13 13.42 -13.96
C ARG A 66 2.87 14.25 -14.22
N GLY A 67 2.85 15.47 -13.67
CA GLY A 67 1.77 16.41 -13.95
C GLY A 67 1.60 17.50 -12.88
N LYS A 68 2.53 18.47 -12.84
CA LYS A 68 2.23 19.76 -12.21
C LYS A 68 1.67 20.70 -13.28
N THR A 69 0.36 20.76 -13.45
CA THR A 69 -0.23 22.01 -13.93
C THR A 69 -0.34 22.93 -12.72
N ARG A 70 0.56 23.89 -12.66
CA ARG A 70 0.61 24.95 -11.65
C ARG A 70 -0.75 25.66 -11.60
N PHE A 71 -1.44 25.64 -10.46
CA PHE A 71 -2.47 26.65 -10.20
C PHE A 71 -1.75 27.96 -9.93
N ASN A 72 -1.84 28.88 -10.90
CA ASN A 72 -1.48 30.26 -10.67
C ASN A 72 -2.47 31.17 -11.39
N THR A 73 -3.69 31.26 -10.86
CA THR A 73 -4.59 32.43 -11.00
C THR A 73 -5.89 32.22 -10.22
N LYS A 74 -6.31 33.28 -9.52
CA LYS A 74 -7.61 33.42 -8.82
C LYS A 74 -8.80 33.27 -9.78
N PRO A 75 -9.99 32.87 -9.29
CA PRO A 75 -11.13 32.56 -10.14
C PRO A 75 -11.77 33.85 -10.64
N ILE A 76 -11.98 33.98 -11.95
CA ILE A 76 -12.84 35.01 -12.54
C ILE A 76 -13.60 34.34 -13.68
N TYR A 77 -14.92 34.33 -13.55
CA TYR A 77 -15.94 33.81 -14.45
C TYR A 77 -15.53 33.63 -15.92
N THR A 78 -15.74 32.44 -16.47
CA THR A 78 -16.14 32.31 -17.88
C THR A 78 -16.93 31.02 -18.13
N THR A 79 -18.15 31.22 -18.59
CA THR A 79 -19.05 30.24 -19.22
C THR A 79 -18.43 29.76 -20.53
N VAL A 80 -18.01 28.49 -20.57
CA VAL A 80 -17.92 27.70 -21.80
C VAL A 80 -18.40 26.30 -21.45
N GLU A 81 -19.50 25.88 -22.06
CA GLU A 81 -19.92 24.48 -22.12
C GLU A 81 -18.83 23.68 -22.83
N GLY A 82 -17.95 23.07 -22.05
CA GLY A 82 -16.95 22.11 -22.51
C GLY A 82 -16.96 20.96 -21.52
N GLU A 83 -17.16 19.75 -22.02
CA GLU A 83 -17.22 18.52 -21.23
C GLU A 83 -16.10 18.45 -20.19
N GLN A 84 -16.44 18.03 -18.96
CA GLN A 84 -15.47 17.75 -17.91
C GLN A 84 -14.58 16.57 -18.34
N HIS A 85 -13.53 16.84 -19.10
CA HIS A 85 -12.48 15.84 -19.30
C HIS A 85 -11.69 15.71 -18.00
N LYS A 86 -11.84 14.54 -17.36
CA LYS A 86 -11.11 14.15 -16.15
C LYS A 86 -9.61 14.13 -16.46
N LEU A 87 -8.86 15.12 -15.95
CA LEU A 87 -7.41 15.10 -15.97
C LEU A 87 -6.92 13.93 -15.09
N VAL A 88 -6.57 12.81 -15.71
CA VAL A 88 -5.91 11.69 -15.02
C VAL A 88 -4.45 12.05 -14.85
N SER A 89 -4.06 12.44 -13.64
CA SER A 89 -2.65 12.52 -13.26
C SER A 89 -2.09 11.10 -13.23
N TYR A 90 -1.14 10.79 -14.10
CA TYR A 90 -0.41 9.51 -14.06
C TYR A 90 0.81 9.67 -13.16
N SER A 91 0.79 9.03 -11.98
CA SER A 91 1.99 8.87 -11.15
C SER A 91 2.78 7.65 -11.63
N ASN A 92 4.11 7.75 -11.69
CA ASN A 92 4.97 6.58 -11.89
C ASN A 92 5.62 6.21 -10.56
N VAL A 93 5.46 4.97 -10.12
CA VAL A 93 6.13 4.46 -8.92
C VAL A 93 7.53 4.03 -9.31
N LYS A 94 8.55 4.71 -8.79
CA LYS A 94 9.95 4.52 -9.19
C LYS A 94 10.60 3.33 -8.54
N GLU A 95 10.34 3.10 -7.26
CA GLU A 95 10.92 1.99 -6.53
C GLU A 95 10.14 1.67 -5.25
N ILE A 96 10.21 0.40 -4.85
CA ILE A 96 9.88 -0.10 -3.52
C ILE A 96 11.18 -0.66 -2.94
N MET A 97 11.54 -0.25 -1.73
CA MET A 97 12.74 -0.76 -1.05
C MET A 97 12.36 -1.70 0.09
N VAL A 98 13.04 -2.81 0.30
CA VAL A 98 12.75 -3.77 1.38
C VAL A 98 13.97 -3.96 2.26
N LEU A 99 13.79 -3.95 3.57
CA LEU A 99 14.85 -4.26 4.51
C LEU A 99 15.33 -5.72 4.37
N ASP A 100 16.65 -5.89 4.24
CA ASP A 100 17.29 -7.20 4.19
C ASP A 100 17.11 -8.00 5.50
N GLY A 101 17.17 -9.32 5.40
CA GLY A 101 17.19 -10.22 6.57
C GLY A 101 15.83 -10.49 7.22
N CYS A 102 14.75 -9.82 6.82
CA CYS A 102 13.41 -10.05 7.38
C CYS A 102 12.80 -11.42 6.99
N ALA A 103 11.91 -11.94 7.85
CA ALA A 103 11.13 -13.15 7.57
C ALA A 103 10.14 -12.91 6.41
N ARG A 104 9.89 -13.94 5.58
CA ARG A 104 9.00 -13.84 4.40
C ARG A 104 7.64 -13.21 4.72
N LEU A 105 7.05 -13.58 5.86
CA LEU A 105 5.73 -13.07 6.25
C LEU A 105 5.75 -11.57 6.59
N TYR A 106 6.78 -11.12 7.29
CA TYR A 106 6.97 -9.70 7.58
C TYR A 106 7.23 -8.91 6.29
N THR A 107 8.16 -9.38 5.44
CA THR A 107 8.40 -8.73 4.15
C THR A 107 7.15 -8.67 3.27
N GLY A 108 6.32 -9.72 3.28
CA GLY A 108 5.10 -9.75 2.47
C GLY A 108 4.01 -8.83 3.01
N GLU A 109 3.90 -8.68 4.33
CA GLU A 109 3.02 -7.71 4.98
C GLU A 109 3.41 -6.29 4.54
N THR A 110 4.68 -5.94 4.70
CA THR A 110 5.16 -4.60 4.33
C THR A 110 5.03 -4.36 2.84
N LEU A 111 5.34 -5.36 1.98
CA LEU A 111 5.10 -5.22 0.55
C LEU A 111 3.62 -5.04 0.20
N ALA A 112 2.70 -5.71 0.89
CA ALA A 112 1.28 -5.53 0.68
C ALA A 112 0.82 -4.12 1.08
N HIS A 113 1.36 -3.57 2.18
CA HIS A 113 1.14 -2.18 2.59
C HIS A 113 1.62 -1.21 1.50
N GLU A 114 2.85 -1.36 1.05
CA GLU A 114 3.53 -0.39 0.19
C GLU A 114 3.07 -0.45 -1.25
N MET A 115 2.62 -1.63 -1.69
CA MET A 115 1.92 -1.78 -2.96
C MET A 115 0.58 -1.03 -2.96
N MET A 116 -0.02 -0.74 -1.80
CA MET A 116 -1.26 0.03 -1.74
C MET A 116 -0.99 1.51 -2.00
N HIS A 117 0.08 2.09 -1.43
CA HIS A 117 0.53 3.44 -1.80
C HIS A 117 0.80 3.54 -3.30
N ALA A 118 1.53 2.55 -3.84
CA ALA A 118 1.81 2.49 -5.27
C ALA A 118 0.53 2.44 -6.11
N TRP A 119 -0.44 1.59 -5.72
CA TRP A 119 -1.72 1.45 -6.41
C TRP A 119 -2.56 2.73 -6.34
N LEU A 120 -2.72 3.33 -5.17
CA LEU A 120 -3.43 4.60 -4.96
C LEU A 120 -2.87 5.71 -5.86
N ALA A 121 -1.53 5.82 -5.91
CA ALA A 121 -0.84 6.80 -6.75
C ALA A 121 -1.07 6.57 -8.25
N LEU A 122 -1.02 5.32 -8.71
CA LEU A 122 -1.28 4.93 -10.11
C LEU A 122 -2.72 5.19 -10.52
N GLU A 123 -3.65 5.00 -9.58
CA GLU A 123 -5.09 5.14 -9.76
C GLU A 123 -5.60 6.57 -9.57
N GLY A 124 -4.73 7.51 -9.21
CA GLY A 124 -5.07 8.94 -9.10
C GLY A 124 -5.79 9.32 -7.80
N TYR A 125 -5.63 8.54 -6.73
CA TYR A 125 -6.11 8.91 -5.39
C TYR A 125 -5.10 9.90 -4.77
N HIS A 126 -5.38 11.20 -4.85
CA HIS A 126 -4.46 12.26 -4.40
C HIS A 126 -5.01 13.16 -3.28
N ASN A 127 -6.28 13.01 -2.91
CA ASN A 127 -6.96 13.85 -1.91
C ASN A 127 -7.29 13.03 -0.65
N LEU A 128 -6.34 12.21 -0.20
CA LEU A 128 -6.45 11.46 1.04
C LEU A 128 -5.65 12.18 2.11
N THR A 129 -6.18 12.23 3.33
CA THR A 129 -5.39 12.57 4.51
C THR A 129 -4.40 11.44 4.81
N SER A 130 -3.37 11.73 5.61
CA SER A 130 -2.41 10.70 6.02
C SER A 130 -3.08 9.53 6.75
N GLU A 131 -4.09 9.77 7.59
CA GLU A 131 -4.84 8.69 8.25
C GLU A 131 -5.61 7.80 7.25
N GLU A 132 -6.19 8.39 6.20
CA GLU A 132 -6.96 7.64 5.21
C GLU A 132 -6.04 6.83 4.27
N GLU A 133 -4.94 7.43 3.81
CA GLU A 133 -3.94 6.76 2.98
C GLU A 133 -3.29 5.61 3.75
N GLU A 134 -2.72 5.87 4.92
CA GLU A 134 -2.07 4.85 5.75
C GLU A 134 -3.05 3.79 6.24
N GLY A 135 -4.29 4.18 6.54
CA GLY A 135 -5.34 3.25 6.92
C GLY A 135 -5.68 2.26 5.80
N LEU A 136 -5.76 2.71 4.55
CA LEU A 136 -5.96 1.82 3.39
C LEU A 136 -4.79 0.85 3.23
N CYS A 137 -3.57 1.34 3.41
CA CYS A 137 -2.35 0.52 3.32
C CYS A 137 -2.28 -0.53 4.43
N GLN A 138 -2.61 -0.16 5.67
CA GLN A 138 -2.72 -1.09 6.80
C GLN A 138 -3.83 -2.14 6.58
N VAL A 139 -4.98 -1.75 6.02
CA VAL A 139 -6.05 -2.71 5.67
C VAL A 139 -5.58 -3.71 4.60
N MET A 140 -4.77 -3.28 3.64
CA MET A 140 -4.22 -4.18 2.61
C MET A 140 -3.21 -5.17 3.19
N ALA A 141 -2.32 -4.73 4.07
CA ALA A 141 -1.43 -5.60 4.83
C ALA A 141 -2.20 -6.63 5.67
N HIS A 142 -3.22 -6.18 6.39
CA HIS A 142 -4.11 -7.03 7.20
C HIS A 142 -4.80 -8.11 6.35
N LYS A 143 -5.42 -7.71 5.23
CA LYS A 143 -6.07 -8.65 4.28
C LYS A 143 -5.08 -9.65 3.68
N TRP A 144 -3.86 -9.21 3.38
CA TRP A 144 -2.83 -10.11 2.89
C TRP A 144 -2.48 -11.17 3.94
N LEU A 145 -2.27 -10.77 5.21
CA LEU A 145 -2.00 -11.72 6.31
C LEU A 145 -3.16 -12.72 6.50
N ASP A 146 -4.41 -12.25 6.42
CA ASP A 146 -5.59 -13.12 6.46
C ASP A 146 -5.60 -14.16 5.33
N SER A 147 -5.18 -13.76 4.13
CA SER A 147 -5.03 -14.69 3.00
C SER A 147 -3.98 -15.76 3.27
N GLN A 148 -2.86 -15.40 3.92
CA GLN A 148 -1.80 -16.35 4.26
C GLN A 148 -2.26 -17.34 5.33
N ILE A 149 -2.93 -16.85 6.39
CA ILE A 149 -3.51 -17.70 7.45
C ILE A 149 -4.51 -18.70 6.86
N SER A 150 -5.38 -18.21 5.96
CA SER A 150 -6.37 -19.04 5.28
C SER A 150 -5.74 -20.09 4.37
N ALA A 151 -4.71 -19.73 3.61
CA ALA A 151 -4.00 -20.65 2.72
C ALA A 151 -3.28 -21.76 3.51
N ILE A 152 -2.59 -21.41 4.60
CA ILE A 152 -1.92 -22.39 5.47
C ILE A 152 -2.95 -23.33 6.10
N SER A 153 -4.08 -22.80 6.57
CA SER A 153 -5.13 -23.59 7.23
C SER A 153 -5.87 -24.53 6.28
N LYS A 154 -5.96 -24.20 4.99
CA LYS A 154 -6.57 -25.04 3.94
C LYS A 154 -5.59 -26.01 3.29
N SER A 155 -4.30 -25.97 3.65
CA SER A 155 -3.30 -26.84 3.07
C SER A 155 -3.58 -28.30 3.41
N LYS A 156 -3.59 -29.17 2.40
CA LYS A 156 -3.73 -30.62 2.57
C LYS A 156 -2.42 -31.30 3.01
N THR A 157 -1.34 -30.53 3.14
CA THR A 157 -0.05 -31.04 3.63
C THR A 157 -0.16 -31.50 5.08
N ALA A 158 0.57 -32.57 5.43
CA ALA A 158 0.64 -33.01 6.82
C ALA A 158 1.06 -31.85 7.75
N PRO A 159 0.50 -31.77 8.98
CA PRO A 159 0.92 -30.77 9.96
C PRO A 159 2.43 -30.82 10.16
N SER A 160 3.09 -29.67 10.06
CA SER A 160 4.53 -29.55 10.31
C SER A 160 4.79 -28.40 11.28
N PRO A 161 5.81 -28.51 12.16
CA PRO A 161 6.18 -27.44 13.08
C PRO A 161 6.44 -26.10 12.36
N GLN A 162 6.97 -26.17 11.14
CA GLN A 162 7.24 -24.99 10.32
C GLN A 162 5.96 -24.30 9.85
N LEU A 163 4.95 -25.05 9.38
CA LEU A 163 3.66 -24.48 8.98
C LEU A 163 2.91 -23.90 10.17
N ASP A 164 3.00 -24.55 11.34
CA ASP A 164 2.43 -24.04 12.58
C ASP A 164 3.12 -22.75 13.04
N PHE A 165 4.44 -22.67 12.94
CA PHE A 165 5.20 -21.46 13.20
C PHE A 165 4.79 -20.32 12.26
N GLU A 166 4.73 -20.56 10.95
CA GLU A 166 4.31 -19.55 9.98
C GLU A 166 2.88 -19.05 10.25
N ARG A 167 1.96 -19.95 10.58
CA ARG A 167 0.59 -19.57 10.93
C ARG A 167 0.53 -18.72 12.20
N ARG A 168 1.33 -19.04 13.22
CA ARG A 168 1.43 -18.24 14.46
C ARG A 168 2.06 -16.89 14.18
N LEU A 169 3.12 -16.84 13.37
CA LEU A 169 3.76 -15.59 12.97
C LEU A 169 2.79 -14.68 12.20
N ALA A 170 2.04 -15.22 11.22
CA ALA A 170 1.05 -14.44 10.49
C ALA A 170 -0.05 -13.86 11.41
N LYS A 171 -0.53 -14.65 12.37
CA LYS A 171 -1.48 -14.17 13.39
C LYS A 171 -0.87 -13.09 14.29
N HIS A 172 0.39 -13.24 14.68
CA HIS A 172 1.08 -12.26 15.50
C HIS A 172 1.24 -10.91 14.78
N LEU A 173 1.69 -10.93 13.52
CA LEU A 173 1.80 -9.72 12.70
C LEU A 173 0.43 -9.04 12.51
N ARG A 174 -0.61 -9.83 12.22
CA ARG A 174 -1.97 -9.31 12.04
C ARG A 174 -2.50 -8.65 13.31
N HIS A 175 -2.30 -9.29 14.45
CA HIS A 175 -2.64 -8.71 15.75
C HIS A 175 -1.83 -7.44 16.03
N GLY A 176 -0.57 -7.39 15.59
CA GLY A 176 0.26 -6.19 15.63
C GLY A 176 -0.44 -4.99 14.99
N ILE A 177 -0.96 -5.14 13.75
CA ILE A 177 -1.74 -4.09 13.05
C ILE A 177 -2.99 -3.71 13.85
N GLU A 178 -3.75 -4.71 14.33
CA GLU A 178 -5.01 -4.49 15.06
C GLU A 178 -4.81 -3.73 16.39
N ALA A 179 -3.69 -3.96 17.07
CA ALA A 179 -3.39 -3.41 18.38
C ALA A 179 -2.72 -2.02 18.34
N ARG A 180 -2.33 -1.52 17.17
CA ARG A 180 -1.66 -0.21 17.04
C ARG A 180 -2.54 0.93 17.49
N THR A 181 -1.97 1.91 18.20
CA THR A 181 -2.70 3.08 18.71
C THR A 181 -2.17 4.41 18.19
N ASP A 182 -1.02 4.40 17.54
CA ASP A 182 -0.34 5.59 17.04
C ASP A 182 -1.01 6.17 15.80
N ASP A 183 -0.73 7.44 15.54
CA ASP A 183 -1.21 8.20 14.39
C ASP A 183 -0.08 8.40 13.38
N PRO A 184 -0.33 8.27 12.06
CA PRO A 184 -1.62 8.00 11.39
C PRO A 184 -2.02 6.51 11.30
N TYR A 185 -1.18 5.57 11.71
CA TYR A 185 -1.32 4.16 11.31
C TYR A 185 -2.41 3.39 12.06
N GLY A 186 -2.40 3.43 13.40
CA GLY A 186 -3.38 2.74 14.23
C GLY A 186 -4.75 3.42 14.18
N THR A 187 -4.78 4.76 14.21
CA THR A 187 -5.99 5.57 14.02
C THR A 187 -6.59 5.36 12.63
N GLY A 188 -5.76 5.49 11.59
CA GLY A 188 -6.12 5.26 10.19
C GLY A 188 -6.62 3.85 9.93
N PHE A 189 -5.93 2.81 10.43
CA PHE A 189 -6.39 1.42 10.30
C PHE A 189 -7.79 1.26 10.86
N ARG A 190 -8.07 1.75 12.09
CA ARG A 190 -9.41 1.65 12.67
C ARG A 190 -10.47 2.40 11.86
N LEU A 191 -10.14 3.60 11.37
CA LEU A 191 -11.03 4.40 10.53
C LEU A 191 -11.40 3.65 9.26
N VAL A 192 -10.38 3.25 8.48
CA VAL A 192 -10.58 2.62 7.18
C VAL A 192 -11.16 1.23 7.33
N LYS A 193 -10.75 0.47 8.35
CA LYS A 193 -11.30 -0.86 8.62
C LYS A 193 -12.83 -0.78 8.82
N ARG A 194 -13.34 0.17 9.61
CA ARG A 194 -14.79 0.38 9.77
C ARG A 194 -15.49 0.64 8.44
N ALA A 195 -14.94 1.53 7.61
CA ALA A 195 -15.53 1.84 6.31
C ALA A 195 -15.53 0.61 5.38
N THR A 196 -14.42 -0.15 5.33
CA THR A 196 -14.33 -1.35 4.50
C THR A 196 -15.16 -2.52 5.01
N ASP A 197 -15.45 -2.59 6.31
CA ASP A 197 -16.36 -3.58 6.89
C ASP A 197 -17.82 -3.24 6.57
N MET A 198 -18.16 -1.94 6.50
CA MET A 198 -19.51 -1.48 6.18
C MET A 198 -19.82 -1.52 4.67
N HIS A 199 -18.87 -1.12 3.83
CA HIS A 199 -19.10 -0.90 2.39
C HIS A 199 -18.29 -1.84 1.48
N GLY A 200 -17.41 -2.66 2.05
CA GLY A 200 -16.41 -3.40 1.28
C GLY A 200 -15.27 -2.49 0.80
N LEU A 201 -14.10 -3.08 0.54
CA LEU A 201 -12.92 -2.33 0.05
C LEU A 201 -13.23 -1.58 -1.26
N LYS A 202 -13.86 -2.27 -2.23
CA LYS A 202 -14.24 -1.67 -3.51
C LYS A 202 -15.25 -0.53 -3.32
N GLY A 203 -16.27 -0.72 -2.49
CA GLY A 203 -17.28 0.31 -2.22
C GLY A 203 -16.67 1.56 -1.57
N THR A 204 -15.75 1.38 -0.61
CA THR A 204 -15.00 2.50 0.00
C THR A 204 -14.18 3.26 -1.04
N LEU A 205 -13.42 2.54 -1.89
CA LEU A 205 -12.59 3.15 -2.93
C LEU A 205 -13.41 3.85 -4.02
N ASP A 206 -14.55 3.27 -4.43
CA ASP A 206 -15.47 3.86 -5.39
C ASP A 206 -16.09 5.14 -4.83
N TYR A 207 -16.51 5.14 -3.56
CA TYR A 207 -17.03 6.33 -2.89
C TYR A 207 -16.01 7.48 -2.86
N ILE A 208 -14.77 7.20 -2.47
CA ILE A 208 -13.68 8.19 -2.47
C ILE A 208 -13.48 8.75 -3.88
N ARG A 209 -13.49 7.89 -4.89
CA ARG A 209 -13.31 8.30 -6.29
C ARG A 209 -14.47 9.14 -6.83
N MET A 210 -15.70 8.87 -6.40
CA MET A 210 -16.89 9.59 -6.82
C MET A 210 -17.04 10.95 -6.12
N THR A 211 -16.73 11.02 -4.82
CA THR A 211 -17.02 12.18 -3.98
C THR A 211 -15.79 13.04 -3.66
N GLY A 212 -14.58 12.50 -3.87
CA GLY A 212 -13.34 13.11 -3.43
C GLY A 212 -13.16 13.15 -1.91
N SER A 213 -14.02 12.45 -1.14
CA SER A 213 -14.03 12.43 0.32
C SER A 213 -14.10 10.99 0.85
N PHE A 214 -13.56 10.76 2.03
CA PHE A 214 -13.65 9.46 2.68
C PHE A 214 -15.03 9.21 3.31
N PRO A 215 -15.62 8.00 3.18
CA PRO A 215 -16.89 7.69 3.82
C PRO A 215 -16.68 7.54 5.34
N ARG A 216 -17.43 8.33 6.13
CA ARG A 216 -17.32 8.36 7.59
C ARG A 216 -18.43 7.56 8.27
#